data_AF-A0A1I0Q7K2-F1
#
_entry.id   AF-A0A1I0Q7K2-F1
#
_cell.length_a   1.000
_cell.length_b   1.000
_cell.length_c   1.000
_cell.angle_alpha   90.00
_cell.angle_beta   90.00
_cell.angle_gamma   90.00
#
_symmetry.space_group_name_H-M   'P 1'
#
loop_
_entity.id
_entity.type
_entity.pdbx_description
1 polymer ?
#
loop_
_entity_poly.entity_id
_entity_poly.type
_entity_poly.pdbx_seq_one_letter_code
_entity_poly.pdbx_strand_id
1 'polypeptide(L)'
;MNSFVSPFLADVMLGLMYLVTAVALGVTAYSVWHGMRTRRKGDDIINGVPAGKIGWCVAIGLVVCLVLTFLLGSSKPVMTNGTLYTDAFWLRLTDMFIYTSILLILGCFVSAIVSRFRS
;
A
#
# COMPACT_ATOMS: atom_id res chain seq x y z
N MET A 1 27.24 7.45 24.66
CA MET A 1 26.94 7.79 23.26
C MET A 1 25.79 8.79 23.28
N ASN A 2 26.08 10.00 22.83
CA ASN A 2 25.30 11.20 23.12
C ASN A 2 24.05 11.25 22.23
N SER A 3 22.86 11.20 22.84
CA SER A 3 21.62 11.54 22.14
C SER A 3 21.46 13.06 22.18
N PHE A 4 21.87 13.73 21.10
CA PHE A 4 21.80 15.20 20.96
C PHE A 4 20.41 15.73 20.59
N VAL A 5 19.38 14.86 20.63
CA VAL A 5 18.00 15.23 20.33
C VAL A 5 17.29 15.39 21.67
N SER A 6 16.80 16.60 21.96
CA SER A 6 15.96 16.81 23.14
C SER A 6 14.70 15.95 23.03
N PRO A 7 14.20 15.35 24.11
CA PRO A 7 12.98 14.51 24.07
C PRO A 7 11.81 15.25 23.41
N PHE A 8 11.74 16.57 23.58
CA PHE A 8 10.77 17.42 22.90
C PHE A 8 10.89 17.43 21.37
N LEU A 9 12.11 17.56 20.82
CA LEU A 9 12.31 17.56 19.38
C LEU A 9 11.97 16.20 18.76
N ALA A 10 12.28 15.10 19.47
CA ALA A 10 11.94 13.74 19.05
C ALA A 10 10.42 13.54 18.96
N ASP A 11 9.67 13.98 19.97
CA ASP A 11 8.21 13.87 19.97
C ASP A 11 7.56 14.72 18.87
N VAL A 12 8.04 15.96 18.67
CA VAL A 12 7.56 16.84 17.59
C VAL A 12 7.83 16.22 16.23
N MET A 13 9.03 15.68 16.02
CA MET A 13 9.42 15.02 14.78
C MET A 13 8.56 13.77 14.52
N LEU A 14 8.30 12.95 15.53
CA LEU A 14 7.43 11.78 15.43
C LEU A 14 6.00 12.19 15.05
N GLY A 15 5.45 13.24 15.67
CA GLY A 15 4.14 13.79 15.31
C GLY A 15 4.09 14.27 13.86
N LEU A 16 5.14 14.96 13.40
CA LEU A 16 5.24 15.43 12.02
C LEU A 16 5.35 14.27 11.02
N MET A 17 6.08 13.20 11.35
CA MET A 17 6.12 11.99 10.52
C MET A 17 4.72 11.43 10.29
N TYR A 18 3.95 11.23 11.37
CA TYR A 18 2.58 10.73 11.26
C TYR A 18 1.68 11.66 10.45
N LEU A 19 1.80 12.97 10.63
CA LEU A 19 1.03 13.97 9.89
C LEU A 19 1.32 13.89 8.38
N VAL A 20 2.60 13.89 7.99
CA VAL A 20 3.00 13.82 6.58
C VAL A 20 2.57 12.48 5.97
N THR A 21 2.73 11.37 6.68
CA THR A 21 2.25 10.05 6.23
C THR A 21 0.73 10.05 6.02
N ALA A 22 -0.05 10.61 6.94
CA ALA A 22 -1.51 10.70 6.80
C ALA A 22 -1.92 11.57 5.60
N VAL A 23 -1.26 12.72 5.40
CA VAL A 23 -1.49 13.58 4.24
C VAL A 23 -1.15 12.85 2.94
N ALA A 24 -0.02 12.15 2.88
CA ALA A 24 0.39 11.39 1.70
C ALA A 24 -0.63 10.29 1.34
N LEU A 25 -1.14 9.55 2.33
CA LEU A 25 -2.19 8.56 2.14
C LEU A 25 -3.48 9.20 1.62
N GLY A 26 -3.87 10.35 2.20
CA GLY A 26 -5.06 11.10 1.77
C GLY A 26 -4.95 11.61 0.34
N VAL A 27 -3.82 12.20 -0.04
CA VAL A 27 -3.55 12.66 -1.42
C VAL A 27 -3.53 11.49 -2.39
N THR A 28 -2.95 10.35 -2.01
CA THR A 28 -2.95 9.14 -2.83
C THR A 28 -4.38 8.65 -3.09
N ALA A 29 -5.20 8.52 -2.05
CA ALA A 29 -6.60 8.13 -2.19
C ALA A 29 -7.40 9.14 -3.05
N TYR A 30 -7.22 10.44 -2.81
CA TYR A 30 -7.89 11.50 -3.55
C TYR A 30 -7.48 11.51 -5.03
N SER A 31 -6.19 11.37 -5.33
CA SER A 31 -5.67 11.36 -6.70
C SER A 31 -6.18 10.15 -7.51
N VAL A 32 -6.21 8.97 -6.89
CA VAL A 32 -6.79 7.76 -7.50
C VAL A 32 -8.29 7.97 -7.75
N TRP A 33 -9.03 8.43 -6.76
CA TRP A 33 -10.47 8.68 -6.89
C TRP A 33 -10.79 9.75 -7.94
N HIS A 34 -10.12 10.90 -7.87
CA HIS A 34 -10.28 12.00 -8.81
C HIS A 34 -9.86 11.59 -10.23
N GLY A 35 -8.71 10.94 -10.37
CA GLY A 35 -8.20 10.46 -11.66
C GLY A 35 -9.14 9.45 -12.31
N MET A 36 -9.72 8.52 -11.55
CA MET A 36 -10.69 7.56 -12.07
C MET A 36 -12.05 8.21 -12.39
N ARG A 37 -12.49 9.21 -11.60
CA ARG A 37 -13.77 9.89 -11.83
C ARG A 37 -13.73 10.84 -13.03
N THR A 38 -12.61 11.53 -13.24
CA THR A 38 -12.44 12.48 -14.35
C THR A 38 -12.35 11.75 -15.71
N ARG A 39 -11.88 10.50 -15.74
CA ARG A 39 -11.84 9.66 -16.96
C ARG A 39 -13.22 9.32 -17.56
N ARG A 40 -14.31 9.47 -16.82
CA ARG A 40 -15.68 9.14 -17.27
C ARG A 40 -16.26 10.05 -18.37
N LYS A 41 -15.64 11.20 -18.68
CA LYS A 41 -16.21 12.19 -19.61
C LYS A 41 -15.72 12.10 -21.06
N GLY A 42 -14.73 11.26 -21.38
CA GLY A 42 -14.05 11.29 -22.69
C GLY A 42 -14.12 9.99 -23.48
N ASP A 43 -13.59 8.88 -22.95
CA ASP A 43 -13.43 7.63 -23.68
C ASP A 43 -13.34 6.46 -22.68
N ASP A 44 -14.48 5.89 -22.27
CA ASP A 44 -14.47 4.69 -21.41
C ASP A 44 -13.98 3.46 -22.18
N ILE A 45 -14.01 3.51 -23.53
CA ILE A 45 -13.62 2.44 -24.43
C ILE A 45 -12.49 2.93 -25.34
N ILE A 46 -11.27 2.50 -25.04
CA ILE A 46 -10.09 2.76 -25.88
C ILE A 46 -9.78 1.46 -26.60
N ASN A 47 -9.80 1.47 -27.94
CA ASN A 47 -9.57 0.27 -28.77
C ASN A 47 -10.52 -0.91 -28.44
N GLY A 48 -11.80 -0.64 -28.19
CA GLY A 48 -12.80 -1.67 -27.86
C GLY A 48 -12.70 -2.24 -26.44
N VAL A 49 -11.73 -1.79 -25.63
CA VAL A 49 -11.51 -2.25 -24.26
C VAL A 49 -12.04 -1.21 -23.26
N PRO A 50 -12.89 -1.59 -22.29
CA PRO A 50 -13.44 -0.68 -21.29
C PRO A 50 -12.39 -0.35 -20.22
N ALA A 51 -11.45 0.55 -20.56
CA ALA A 51 -10.30 0.90 -19.74
C ALA A 51 -10.70 1.46 -18.36
N GLY A 52 -11.81 2.19 -18.27
CA GLY A 52 -12.30 2.73 -17.00
C GLY A 52 -12.77 1.65 -16.03
N LYS A 53 -13.43 0.59 -16.54
CA LYS A 53 -13.83 -0.57 -15.72
C LYS A 53 -12.63 -1.34 -15.21
N ILE A 54 -11.64 -1.59 -16.06
CA ILE A 54 -10.42 -2.31 -15.66
C ILE A 54 -9.67 -1.52 -14.58
N GLY A 55 -9.52 -0.20 -14.75
CA GLY A 55 -8.87 0.65 -13.75
C GLY A 55 -9.54 0.56 -12.37
N TRP A 56 -10.87 0.62 -12.33
CA TRP A 56 -11.62 0.45 -11.07
C TRP A 56 -11.48 -0.95 -10.48
N CYS A 57 -11.54 -2.00 -11.30
CA CYS A 57 -11.31 -3.37 -10.84
C CYS A 57 -9.93 -3.55 -10.22
N VAL A 58 -8.88 -2.98 -10.82
CA VAL A 58 -7.51 -3.04 -10.29
C VAL A 58 -7.40 -2.26 -8.98
N ALA A 59 -7.95 -1.04 -8.91
CA ALA A 59 -7.92 -0.23 -7.69
C ALA A 59 -8.65 -0.91 -6.53
N ILE A 60 -9.85 -1.44 -6.78
CA ILE A 60 -10.61 -2.20 -5.77
C ILE A 60 -9.86 -3.48 -5.41
N GLY A 61 -9.33 -4.21 -6.39
CA GLY A 61 -8.55 -5.43 -6.17
C GLY A 61 -7.33 -5.21 -5.28
N LEU A 62 -6.61 -4.10 -5.46
CA LEU A 62 -5.50 -3.71 -4.61
C LEU A 62 -5.94 -3.48 -3.16
N VAL A 63 -7.02 -2.70 -2.95
CA VAL A 63 -7.56 -2.42 -1.61
C VAL A 63 -8.01 -3.72 -0.93
N VAL A 64 -8.73 -4.59 -1.66
CA VAL A 64 -9.16 -5.89 -1.14
C VAL A 64 -7.96 -6.75 -0.76
N CYS A 65 -6.92 -6.79 -1.59
CA CYS A 65 -5.69 -7.54 -1.31
C CYS A 65 -5.02 -7.05 -0.02
N LEU A 66 -4.88 -5.73 0.16
CA LEU A 66 -4.33 -5.12 1.37
C LEU A 66 -5.18 -5.44 2.62
N VAL A 67 -6.50 -5.35 2.52
CA VAL A 67 -7.38 -5.69 3.67
C VAL A 67 -7.25 -7.16 4.04
N LEU A 68 -7.23 -8.07 3.05
CA LEU A 68 -7.08 -9.49 3.31
C LEU A 68 -5.72 -9.83 3.94
N THR A 69 -4.63 -9.28 3.42
CA THR A 69 -3.28 -9.53 3.98
C THR A 69 -3.11 -8.90 5.36
N PHE A 70 -3.79 -7.79 5.66
CA PHE A 70 -3.81 -7.21 7.01
C PHE A 70 -4.53 -8.11 8.01
N LEU A 71 -5.68 -8.67 7.63
CA LEU A 71 -6.45 -9.59 8.47
C LEU A 71 -5.69 -10.91 8.73
N LEU A 72 -4.89 -11.36 7.76
CA LEU A 72 -4.03 -12.53 7.86
C LEU A 72 -2.66 -12.23 8.52
N GLY A 73 -2.32 -10.95 8.71
CA GLY A 73 -1.05 -10.51 9.28
C GLY A 73 -0.90 -10.94 10.75
N SER A 74 0.32 -11.28 11.13
CA SER A 74 0.63 -11.71 12.50
C SER A 74 0.76 -10.52 13.44
N SER A 75 0.42 -10.73 14.71
CA SER A 75 0.69 -9.78 15.81
C SER A 75 1.78 -10.29 16.74
N LYS A 76 2.56 -11.29 16.31
CA LYS A 76 3.63 -11.86 17.13
C LYS A 76 4.71 -10.80 17.36
N PRO A 77 5.15 -10.58 18.61
CA PRO A 77 6.21 -9.63 18.89
C PRO A 77 7.49 -9.95 18.11
N VAL A 78 8.15 -8.92 17.62
CA VAL A 78 9.40 -9.07 16.86
C VAL A 78 10.52 -8.33 17.58
N MET A 79 11.62 -9.03 17.81
CA MET A 79 12.85 -8.46 18.32
C MET A 79 13.68 -7.92 17.16
N THR A 80 13.97 -6.62 17.14
CA THR A 80 14.95 -6.05 16.19
C THR A 80 15.95 -5.19 16.94
N ASN A 81 17.25 -5.38 16.66
CA ASN A 81 18.36 -4.65 17.29
C ASN A 81 18.29 -4.59 18.83
N GLY A 82 17.82 -5.66 19.48
CA GLY A 82 17.67 -5.74 20.95
C GLY A 82 16.43 -5.04 21.52
N THR A 83 15.59 -4.43 20.68
CA THR A 83 14.31 -3.81 21.06
C THR A 83 13.14 -4.70 20.66
N LEU A 84 12.20 -4.89 21.60
CA LEU A 84 11.00 -5.69 21.38
C LEU A 84 9.85 -4.81 20.89
N TYR A 85 9.38 -5.06 19.67
CA TYR A 85 8.19 -4.40 19.13
C TYR A 85 6.97 -5.26 19.44
N THR A 86 6.03 -4.68 20.18
CA THR A 86 4.78 -5.35 20.62
C THR A 86 3.52 -4.70 20.07
N ASP A 87 3.64 -3.59 19.35
CA ASP A 87 2.48 -2.87 18.82
C ASP A 87 1.78 -3.69 17.73
N ALA A 88 0.68 -4.33 18.12
CA ALA A 88 -0.06 -5.26 17.27
C ALA A 88 -0.53 -4.63 15.95
N PHE A 89 -0.88 -3.33 15.96
CA PHE A 89 -1.27 -2.61 14.76
C PHE A 89 -0.12 -2.48 13.76
N TRP A 90 1.04 -2.00 14.22
CA TRP A 90 2.23 -1.81 13.39
C TRP A 90 2.82 -3.13 12.90
N LEU A 91 2.76 -4.16 13.74
CA LEU A 91 3.18 -5.52 13.37
C LEU A 91 2.30 -6.07 12.23
N ARG A 92 0.97 -6.00 12.36
CA ARG A 92 0.06 -6.43 11.29
C ARG A 92 0.19 -5.60 10.03
N LEU A 93 0.38 -4.29 10.17
CA LEU A 93 0.56 -3.39 9.03
C LEU A 93 1.84 -3.73 8.25
N THR A 94 2.92 -4.07 8.94
CA THR A 94 4.17 -4.50 8.32
C THR A 94 3.99 -5.83 7.56
N ASP A 95 3.36 -6.81 8.21
CA ASP A 95 3.06 -8.10 7.58
C ASP A 95 2.14 -7.97 6.35
N MET A 96 1.14 -7.08 6.41
CA MET A 96 0.26 -6.76 5.29
C MET A 96 1.08 -6.40 4.03
N PHE A 97 2.04 -5.48 4.16
CA PHE A 97 2.88 -5.04 3.04
C PHE A 97 3.80 -6.14 2.55
N ILE A 98 4.36 -6.96 3.44
CA ILE A 98 5.21 -8.10 3.07
C ILE A 98 4.39 -9.08 2.21
N TYR A 99 3.25 -9.55 2.70
CA TYR A 99 2.42 -10.51 1.96
C TYR A 99 1.86 -9.93 0.67
N THR A 100 1.37 -8.68 0.67
CA THR A 100 0.88 -8.05 -0.55
C THR A 100 2.00 -7.91 -1.59
N SER A 101 3.22 -7.53 -1.19
CA SER A 101 4.35 -7.42 -2.12
C SER A 101 4.69 -8.77 -2.77
N ILE A 102 4.72 -9.85 -1.99
CA ILE A 102 4.96 -11.21 -2.51
C ILE A 102 3.87 -11.60 -3.50
N LEU A 103 2.59 -11.36 -3.16
CA LEU A 103 1.46 -11.64 -4.06
C LEU A 103 1.55 -10.86 -5.37
N LEU A 104 1.89 -9.57 -5.31
CA LEU A 104 2.02 -8.73 -6.50
C LEU A 104 3.22 -9.14 -7.36
N ILE A 105 4.35 -9.51 -6.75
CA ILE A 105 5.53 -10.02 -7.47
C ILE A 105 5.20 -11.34 -8.16
N LEU A 106 4.57 -12.28 -7.47
CA LEU A 106 4.14 -13.56 -8.07
C LEU A 106 3.13 -13.32 -9.20
N GLY A 107 2.16 -12.43 -9.00
CA GLY A 107 1.21 -12.02 -10.04
C GLY A 107 1.91 -11.45 -11.27
N CYS A 108 2.94 -10.62 -11.07
CA CYS A 108 3.78 -10.09 -12.14
C CYS A 108 4.48 -11.21 -12.92
N PHE A 109 5.16 -12.13 -12.24
CA PHE A 109 5.82 -13.27 -12.90
C PHE A 109 4.84 -14.13 -13.70
N VAL A 110 3.69 -14.48 -13.10
CA VAL A 110 2.65 -15.26 -13.79
C VAL A 110 2.17 -14.51 -15.03
N SER A 111 1.88 -13.21 -14.90
CA SER A 111 1.43 -12.39 -16.03
C SER A 111 2.45 -12.30 -17.15
N ALA A 112 3.74 -12.17 -16.82
CA ALA A 112 4.83 -12.12 -17.80
C ALA A 112 4.98 -13.46 -18.54
N ILE A 113 4.91 -14.59 -17.82
CA ILE A 113 4.93 -15.93 -18.42
C ILE A 113 3.74 -16.12 -19.35
N VAL A 114 2.53 -15.78 -18.90
CA VAL A 114 1.31 -15.89 -19.73
C VAL A 114 1.40 -15.00 -20.97
N SER A 115 1.93 -13.78 -20.85
CA SER A 115 2.11 -12.89 -22.01
C SER A 115 3.08 -13.46 -23.05
N ARG A 116 4.08 -14.24 -22.63
CA ARG A 116 5.03 -14.90 -23.54
C ARG A 116 4.36 -16.01 -24.36
N PHE A 117 3.39 -16.72 -23.80
CA PHE A 117 2.64 -17.76 -24.53
C PHE A 117 1.56 -17.22 -25.46
N ARG A 118 1.17 -15.95 -25.29
CA ARG A 118 0.14 -15.29 -26.07
C ARG A 118 0.69 -14.41 -27.20
N SER A 119 2.01 -14.23 -27.25
CA SER A 119 2.76 -13.52 -28.29
C SER A 119 3.31 -14.48 -29.33
#